data_AF-A0A0F3GUF7-F1
#
_entry.id   AF-A0A0F3GUF7-F1
#
_cell.length_a   1.000
_cell.length_b   1.000
_cell.length_c   1.000
_cell.angle_alpha   90.00
_cell.angle_beta   90.00
_cell.angle_gamma   90.00
#
_symmetry.space_group_name_H-M   'P 1'
#
loop_
_entity.id
_entity.type
_entity.pdbx_description
1 polymer ?
#
loop_
_entity_poly.entity_id
_entity_poly.type
_entity_poly.pdbx_seq_one_letter_code
_entity_poly.pdbx_strand_id
1 'polypeptide(L)'
;MDFFNKIKLRTKLIILFLLLGLLPFIFIGSYSYVKASDSIRQSEINQLTFIREMKKEQIEGHFRLMARQVVSMAANRAVIDAMGEFNSAFSKVERELSTLYDENATTNEESLRARYVYQKEHTDGASENALEVWWPKNKTTRILQHLYISSSPYQIGNKHKYISPPDPSTYSRVHRRYHPTLLSFFEKFGYYDVFLVEPKTGYIVYSTSKEVDFATSLLNGPYSGTNIAKAFETTLASNDRDFLTFVDFAHYVPSYNVPAAFVAANIYDGDQKVGVLIFQISIKEINDIMTSNKSWENIGMGKTGESYIVDHTFEMHSDSRMFIEDPAEFFRKLKLAGTPQETIDKIKKHNTTIELINTKEL
;
A
#
# COMPACT_ATOMS: atom_id res chain seq x y z
N MET A 1 -20.60 24.56 -70.47
CA MET A 1 -22.02 25.01 -70.48
C MET A 1 -22.86 24.36 -71.60
N ASP A 2 -22.26 23.80 -72.67
CA ASP A 2 -23.01 23.12 -73.76
C ASP A 2 -23.75 21.84 -73.37
N PHE A 3 -23.33 21.16 -72.30
CA PHE A 3 -24.00 19.95 -71.83
C PHE A 3 -25.42 20.24 -71.32
N PHE A 4 -25.61 21.37 -70.62
CA PHE A 4 -26.92 21.75 -70.11
C PHE A 4 -27.90 22.15 -71.22
N ASN A 5 -27.43 22.69 -72.34
CA ASN A 5 -28.32 23.14 -73.41
C ASN A 5 -28.92 22.00 -74.25
N LYS A 6 -28.32 20.80 -74.23
CA LYS A 6 -28.81 19.61 -74.96
C LYS A 6 -29.78 18.72 -74.17
N ILE A 7 -30.03 19.01 -72.90
CA ILE A 7 -30.88 18.21 -72.00
C ILE A 7 -32.35 18.67 -72.09
N LYS A 8 -33.30 17.72 -72.20
CA LYS A 8 -34.75 17.99 -72.20
C LYS A 8 -35.17 18.76 -70.93
N LEU A 9 -36.07 19.74 -71.06
CA LEU A 9 -36.54 20.62 -69.96
C LEU A 9 -36.99 19.85 -68.70
N ARG A 10 -37.70 18.74 -68.88
CA ARG A 10 -38.14 17.85 -67.79
C ARG A 10 -36.97 17.39 -66.91
N THR A 11 -35.85 17.01 -67.51
CA THR A 11 -34.67 16.53 -66.79
C THR A 11 -33.96 17.65 -66.04
N LYS A 12 -33.94 18.88 -66.60
CA LYS A 12 -33.40 20.06 -65.89
C LYS A 12 -34.16 20.37 -64.61
N LEU A 13 -35.49 20.37 -64.68
CA LEU A 13 -36.35 20.61 -63.51
C LEU A 13 -36.15 19.54 -62.44
N ILE A 14 -36.07 18.26 -62.84
CA ILE A 14 -35.78 17.15 -61.91
C ILE A 14 -34.44 17.35 -61.21
N ILE A 15 -33.36 17.66 -61.95
CA ILE A 15 -32.03 17.90 -61.36
C ILE A 15 -32.06 19.09 -60.39
N LEU A 16 -32.74 20.18 -60.76
CA LEU A 16 -32.87 21.37 -59.91
C LEU A 16 -33.57 21.03 -58.60
N PHE A 17 -34.74 20.38 -58.65
CA PHE A 17 -35.47 19.96 -57.44
C PHE A 17 -34.68 18.95 -56.61
N LEU A 18 -33.95 18.03 -57.26
CA LEU A 18 -33.10 17.05 -56.59
C LEU A 18 -31.96 17.73 -55.82
N LEU A 19 -31.27 18.70 -56.45
CA LEU A 19 -30.22 19.48 -55.79
C LEU A 19 -30.77 20.35 -54.65
N LEU A 20 -31.96 20.94 -54.83
CA LEU A 20 -32.64 21.75 -53.82
C LEU A 20 -32.99 20.96 -52.56
N GLY A 21 -33.33 19.67 -52.69
CA GLY A 21 -33.59 18.78 -51.56
C GLY A 21 -32.32 18.17 -50.98
N LEU A 22 -31.42 17.67 -51.83
CA LEU A 22 -30.24 16.91 -51.39
C LEU A 22 -29.16 17.77 -50.76
N LEU A 23 -28.89 18.98 -51.26
CA LEU A 23 -27.81 19.81 -50.72
C LEU A 23 -28.06 20.23 -49.27
N PRO A 24 -29.24 20.80 -48.90
CA PRO A 24 -29.54 21.11 -47.51
C PRO A 24 -29.61 19.85 -46.64
N PHE A 25 -30.10 18.73 -47.17
CA PHE A 25 -30.16 17.47 -46.45
C PHE A 25 -28.76 16.93 -46.10
N ILE A 26 -27.84 16.92 -47.06
CA ILE A 26 -26.44 16.51 -46.84
C ILE A 26 -25.77 17.47 -45.85
N PHE A 27 -26.00 18.78 -46.00
CA PHE A 27 -25.44 19.77 -45.09
C PHE A 27 -25.95 19.60 -43.65
N ILE A 28 -27.27 19.53 -43.45
CA ILE A 28 -27.89 19.31 -42.14
C ILE A 28 -27.47 17.96 -41.56
N GLY A 29 -27.45 16.90 -42.37
CA GLY A 29 -27.04 15.57 -41.95
C GLY A 29 -25.58 15.55 -41.47
N SER A 30 -24.67 16.15 -42.25
CA SER A 30 -23.25 16.26 -41.88
C SER A 30 -23.05 17.11 -40.63
N TYR A 31 -23.68 18.29 -40.57
CA TYR A 31 -23.61 19.17 -39.41
C TYR A 31 -24.17 18.51 -38.13
N SER A 32 -25.32 17.84 -38.24
CA SER A 32 -25.95 17.13 -37.12
C SER A 32 -25.11 15.94 -36.66
N TYR A 33 -24.51 15.19 -37.59
CA TYR A 33 -23.62 14.08 -37.28
C TYR A 33 -22.38 14.54 -36.50
N VAL A 34 -21.70 15.60 -36.97
CA VAL A 34 -20.55 16.18 -36.27
C VAL A 34 -20.96 16.68 -34.88
N LYS A 35 -22.05 17.45 -34.80
CA LYS A 35 -22.52 18.01 -33.53
C LYS A 35 -22.93 16.94 -32.51
N ALA A 36 -23.59 15.87 -32.97
CA ALA A 36 -23.97 14.74 -32.13
C ALA A 36 -22.74 13.97 -31.64
N SER A 37 -21.77 13.70 -32.53
CA SER A 37 -20.50 13.04 -32.18
C SER A 37 -19.72 13.83 -31.13
N ASP A 38 -19.58 15.15 -31.32
CA ASP A 38 -18.91 16.03 -30.37
C ASP A 38 -19.62 16.06 -29.02
N SER A 39 -20.96 16.10 -29.01
CA SER A 39 -21.76 16.09 -27.78
C SER A 39 -21.61 14.78 -27.01
N ILE A 40 -21.59 13.64 -27.70
CA ILE A 40 -21.38 12.32 -27.07
C ILE A 40 -19.97 12.25 -26.50
N ARG A 41 -18.95 12.64 -27.28
CA ARG A 41 -17.56 12.68 -26.81
C ARG A 41 -17.40 13.55 -25.58
N GLN A 42 -18.02 14.73 -25.56
CA GLN A 42 -17.95 15.62 -24.40
C GLN A 42 -18.67 15.02 -23.18
N SER A 43 -19.80 14.34 -23.38
CA SER A 43 -20.51 13.63 -22.32
C SER A 43 -19.65 12.54 -21.68
N GLU A 44 -18.95 11.74 -22.49
CA GLU A 44 -18.03 10.69 -22.02
C GLU A 44 -16.84 11.29 -21.24
N ILE A 45 -16.23 12.36 -21.75
CA ILE A 45 -15.13 13.07 -21.05
C ILE A 45 -15.62 13.61 -19.70
N ASN A 46 -16.81 14.20 -19.66
CA ASN A 46 -17.39 14.72 -18.42
C ASN A 46 -17.66 13.60 -17.43
N GLN A 47 -18.12 12.44 -17.88
CA GLN A 47 -18.34 11.25 -17.04
C GLN A 47 -17.03 10.73 -16.44
N LEU A 48 -15.99 10.57 -17.25
CA LEU A 48 -14.66 10.17 -16.77
C LEU A 48 -14.07 11.20 -15.81
N THR A 49 -14.25 12.49 -16.09
CA THR A 49 -13.81 13.58 -15.20
C THR A 49 -14.54 13.51 -13.86
N PHE A 50 -15.86 13.31 -13.87
CA PHE A 50 -16.65 13.14 -12.65
C PHE A 50 -16.18 11.94 -11.84
N ILE A 51 -15.95 10.78 -12.48
CA ILE A 51 -15.42 9.59 -11.82
C ILE A 51 -14.05 9.89 -11.21
N ARG A 52 -13.15 10.55 -11.94
CA ARG A 52 -11.84 10.96 -11.43
C ARG A 52 -11.95 11.86 -10.20
N GLU A 53 -12.77 12.90 -10.24
CA GLU A 53 -12.97 13.81 -9.09
C GLU A 53 -13.59 13.08 -7.89
N MET A 54 -14.55 12.18 -8.11
CA MET A 54 -15.10 11.35 -7.03
C MET A 54 -14.04 10.46 -6.40
N LYS A 55 -13.21 9.78 -7.22
CA LYS A 55 -12.13 8.91 -6.72
C LYS A 55 -11.10 9.71 -5.93
N LYS A 56 -10.73 10.88 -6.45
CA LYS A 56 -9.85 11.81 -5.73
C LYS A 56 -10.43 12.18 -4.36
N GLU A 57 -11.68 12.62 -4.29
CA GLU A 57 -12.31 13.00 -3.01
C GLU A 57 -12.43 11.81 -2.05
N GLN A 58 -12.73 10.60 -2.56
CA GLN A 58 -12.75 9.37 -1.74
C GLN A 58 -11.37 9.05 -1.15
N ILE A 59 -10.33 9.13 -1.96
CA ILE A 59 -8.95 8.86 -1.54
C ILE A 59 -8.48 9.92 -0.54
N GLU A 60 -8.61 11.21 -0.86
CA GLU A 60 -8.23 12.27 0.07
C GLU A 60 -9.04 12.20 1.37
N GLY A 61 -10.34 11.89 1.28
CA GLY A 61 -11.21 11.65 2.43
C GLY A 61 -10.73 10.48 3.30
N HIS A 62 -10.30 9.39 2.67
CA HIS A 62 -9.73 8.22 3.33
C HIS A 62 -8.41 8.57 4.06
N PHE A 63 -7.48 9.28 3.41
CA PHE A 63 -6.25 9.74 4.06
C PHE A 63 -6.53 10.72 5.21
N ARG A 64 -7.50 11.64 5.06
CA ARG A 64 -7.95 12.51 6.15
C ARG A 64 -8.54 11.71 7.32
N LEU A 65 -9.26 10.62 7.06
CA LEU A 65 -9.78 9.73 8.09
C LEU A 65 -8.66 8.98 8.81
N MET A 66 -7.70 8.42 8.06
CA MET A 66 -6.51 7.76 8.62
C MET A 66 -5.73 8.71 9.52
N ALA A 67 -5.51 9.95 9.09
CA ALA A 67 -4.82 10.95 9.91
C ALA A 67 -5.52 11.16 11.26
N ARG A 68 -6.85 11.34 11.24
CA ARG A 68 -7.65 11.48 12.48
C ARG A 68 -7.58 10.23 13.36
N GLN A 69 -7.59 9.04 12.77
CA GLN A 69 -7.50 7.77 13.49
C GLN A 69 -6.13 7.62 14.18
N VAL A 70 -5.03 7.90 13.48
CA VAL A 70 -3.67 7.82 14.01
C VAL A 70 -3.47 8.79 15.17
N VAL A 71 -3.83 10.06 14.99
CA VAL A 71 -3.70 11.09 16.05
C VAL A 71 -4.56 10.72 17.26
N SER A 72 -5.81 10.30 17.05
CA SER A 72 -6.70 9.88 18.14
C SER A 72 -6.16 8.65 18.89
N MET A 73 -5.55 7.71 18.17
CA MET A 73 -4.97 6.50 18.75
C MET A 73 -3.67 6.82 19.51
N ALA A 74 -2.83 7.72 19.00
CA ALA A 74 -1.62 8.16 19.69
C ALA A 74 -1.91 8.91 21.00
N ALA A 75 -3.04 9.62 21.06
CA ALA A 75 -3.53 10.28 22.28
C ALA A 75 -4.32 9.35 23.22
N ASN A 76 -4.56 8.10 22.84
CA ASN A 76 -5.35 7.16 23.64
C ASN A 76 -4.58 6.70 24.88
N ARG A 77 -5.21 6.77 26.06
CA ARG A 77 -4.54 6.39 27.32
C ARG A 77 -4.01 4.97 27.33
N ALA A 78 -4.75 4.01 26.74
CA ALA A 78 -4.28 2.62 26.67
C ALA A 78 -3.05 2.47 25.78
N VAL A 79 -2.89 3.29 24.74
CA VAL A 79 -1.69 3.30 23.87
C VAL A 79 -0.51 3.95 24.57
N ILE A 80 -0.75 5.04 25.30
CA ILE A 80 0.26 5.70 26.14
C ILE A 80 0.79 4.70 27.19
N ASP A 81 -0.11 4.04 27.92
CA ASP A 81 0.24 3.03 28.93
C ASP A 81 0.95 1.83 28.28
N ALA A 82 0.46 1.34 27.13
CA ALA A 82 1.09 0.25 26.39
C ALA A 82 2.52 0.61 25.97
N MET A 83 2.74 1.81 25.43
CA MET A 83 4.08 2.28 25.04
C MET A 83 5.05 2.26 26.23
N GLY A 84 4.61 2.78 27.39
CA GLY A 84 5.40 2.77 28.62
C GLY A 84 5.70 1.35 29.13
N GLU A 85 4.67 0.49 29.20
CA GLU A 85 4.82 -0.89 29.68
C GLU A 85 5.67 -1.74 28.73
N PHE A 86 5.48 -1.63 27.41
CA PHE A 86 6.31 -2.34 26.42
C PHE A 86 7.77 -1.88 26.48
N ASN A 87 8.04 -0.58 26.58
CA ASN A 87 9.40 -0.07 26.71
C ASN A 87 10.09 -0.63 27.98
N SER A 88 9.41 -0.56 29.13
CA SER A 88 9.94 -1.14 30.37
C SER A 88 10.13 -2.64 30.27
N ALA A 89 9.22 -3.37 29.63
CA ALA A 89 9.30 -4.80 29.47
C ALA A 89 10.43 -5.22 28.52
N PHE A 90 10.59 -4.51 27.40
CA PHE A 90 11.60 -4.77 26.38
C PHE A 90 13.01 -4.77 26.99
N SER A 91 13.34 -3.76 27.79
CA SER A 91 14.64 -3.67 28.49
C SER A 91 14.91 -4.77 29.53
N LYS A 92 13.90 -5.57 29.91
CA LYS A 92 14.01 -6.66 30.89
C LYS A 92 14.14 -8.04 30.25
N VAL A 93 13.75 -8.19 28.97
CA VAL A 93 13.65 -9.47 28.26
C VAL A 93 14.91 -10.31 28.42
N GLU A 94 16.07 -9.74 28.08
CA GLU A 94 17.34 -10.47 28.11
C GLU A 94 17.68 -11.02 29.49
N ARG A 95 17.38 -10.24 30.54
CA ARG A 95 17.62 -10.65 31.93
C ARG A 95 16.64 -11.72 32.38
N GLU A 96 15.36 -11.50 32.13
CA GLU A 96 14.26 -12.39 32.56
C GLU A 96 14.29 -13.75 31.85
N LEU A 97 14.80 -13.79 30.61
CA LEU A 97 14.82 -15.00 29.79
C LEU A 97 16.24 -15.57 29.56
N SER A 98 17.25 -15.03 30.25
CA SER A 98 18.65 -15.48 30.17
C SER A 98 18.85 -16.99 30.33
N THR A 99 18.02 -17.66 31.13
CA THR A 99 18.09 -19.12 31.36
C THR A 99 17.23 -19.94 30.39
N LEU A 100 16.28 -19.32 29.70
CA LEU A 100 15.36 -19.96 28.75
C LEU A 100 15.82 -19.77 27.30
N TYR A 101 16.66 -18.78 27.06
CA TYR A 101 17.26 -18.49 25.76
C TYR A 101 18.78 -18.55 25.86
N ASP A 102 19.31 -19.72 25.51
CA ASP A 102 20.75 -19.88 25.28
C ASP A 102 21.05 -19.58 23.80
N GLU A 103 21.88 -18.58 23.57
CA GLU A 103 22.35 -18.16 22.24
C GLU A 103 23.30 -19.19 21.62
N ASN A 104 23.92 -20.02 22.45
CA ASN A 104 24.77 -21.13 22.01
C ASN A 104 23.97 -22.43 21.81
N ALA A 105 22.73 -22.50 22.31
CA ALA A 105 21.87 -23.63 22.06
C ALA A 105 21.34 -23.53 20.62
N THR A 106 21.80 -24.48 19.80
CA THR A 106 21.51 -24.57 18.37
C THR A 106 20.02 -24.42 18.05
N THR A 107 19.14 -24.94 18.91
CA THR A 107 17.70 -25.05 18.64
C THR A 107 16.98 -23.70 18.50
N ASN A 108 17.33 -22.69 19.30
CA ASN A 108 16.59 -21.41 19.30
C ASN A 108 17.03 -20.53 18.12
N GLU A 109 18.34 -20.40 17.93
CA GLU A 109 18.90 -19.60 16.82
C GLU A 109 18.69 -20.28 15.47
N GLU A 110 18.66 -21.62 15.38
CA GLU A 110 18.41 -22.34 14.13
C GLU A 110 17.02 -22.04 13.57
N SER A 111 15.97 -22.04 14.40
CA SER A 111 14.61 -21.69 13.95
C SER A 111 14.52 -20.24 13.43
N LEU A 112 15.20 -19.31 14.10
CA LEU A 112 15.23 -17.91 13.69
C LEU A 112 16.05 -17.75 12.41
N ARG A 113 17.18 -18.43 12.29
CA ARG A 113 18.01 -18.45 11.08
C ARG A 113 17.25 -19.02 9.90
N ALA A 114 16.50 -20.10 10.09
CA ALA A 114 15.61 -20.65 9.06
C ALA A 114 14.54 -19.63 8.62
N ARG A 115 13.97 -18.85 9.55
CA ARG A 115 13.06 -17.75 9.22
C ARG A 115 13.73 -16.65 8.38
N TYR A 116 14.99 -16.32 8.64
CA TYR A 116 15.76 -15.36 7.84
C TYR A 116 16.17 -15.93 6.48
N VAL A 117 16.48 -17.23 6.38
CA VAL A 117 16.68 -17.91 5.09
C VAL A 117 15.42 -17.82 4.25
N TYR A 118 14.27 -18.15 4.84
CA TYR A 118 12.97 -17.96 4.19
C TYR A 118 12.76 -16.49 3.76
N GLN A 119 13.10 -15.52 4.61
CA GLN A 119 13.03 -14.09 4.25
C GLN A 119 13.83 -13.82 2.98
N LYS A 120 15.09 -14.23 2.94
CA LYS A 120 15.98 -14.00 1.79
C LYS A 120 15.44 -14.65 0.52
N GLU A 121 14.98 -15.90 0.59
CA GLU A 121 14.45 -16.63 -0.57
C GLU A 121 13.19 -15.99 -1.16
N HIS A 122 12.40 -15.33 -0.32
CA HIS A 122 11.11 -14.75 -0.73
C HIS A 122 11.18 -13.24 -0.98
N THR A 123 12.27 -12.56 -0.59
CA THR A 123 12.46 -11.13 -0.79
C THR A 123 13.06 -10.87 -2.17
N ASP A 124 12.37 -10.11 -3.00
CA ASP A 124 12.87 -9.80 -4.34
C ASP A 124 14.08 -8.87 -4.31
N GLY A 125 15.11 -9.22 -5.09
CA GLY A 125 16.35 -8.45 -5.14
C GLY A 125 17.22 -8.59 -3.89
N ALA A 126 16.95 -9.57 -3.01
CA ALA A 126 17.80 -9.84 -1.86
C ALA A 126 19.24 -10.14 -2.29
N SER A 127 20.21 -9.43 -1.70
CA SER A 127 21.62 -9.64 -1.99
C SER A 127 22.12 -11.01 -1.48
N GLU A 128 23.24 -11.48 -2.02
CA GLU A 128 23.85 -12.73 -1.56
C GLU A 128 24.17 -12.71 -0.05
N ASN A 129 24.63 -11.57 0.47
CA ASN A 129 24.94 -11.37 1.88
C ASN A 129 23.74 -10.88 2.72
N ALA A 130 22.51 -10.88 2.19
CA ALA A 130 21.33 -10.33 2.88
C ALA A 130 21.11 -10.91 4.28
N LEU A 131 21.38 -12.21 4.45
CA LEU A 131 21.29 -12.87 5.77
C LEU A 131 22.18 -12.20 6.81
N GLU A 132 23.43 -11.88 6.45
CA GLU A 132 24.40 -11.26 7.37
C GLU A 132 24.03 -9.82 7.68
N VAL A 133 23.50 -9.10 6.68
CA VAL A 133 23.07 -7.70 6.81
C VAL A 133 21.82 -7.58 7.68
N TRP A 134 20.84 -8.46 7.51
CA TRP A 134 19.57 -8.42 8.22
C TRP A 134 19.61 -9.10 9.59
N TRP A 135 20.63 -9.92 9.86
CA TRP A 135 20.72 -10.67 11.11
C TRP A 135 20.76 -9.74 12.33
N PRO A 136 19.88 -9.94 13.33
CA PRO A 136 19.81 -9.07 14.48
C PRO A 136 20.95 -9.35 15.47
N LYS A 137 21.83 -8.35 15.62
CA LYS A 137 22.97 -8.40 16.56
C LYS A 137 22.56 -8.26 18.02
N ASN A 138 21.46 -7.57 18.30
CA ASN A 138 20.95 -7.39 19.66
C ASN A 138 20.26 -8.67 20.17
N LYS A 139 20.61 -9.11 21.39
CA LYS A 139 20.09 -10.33 22.00
C LYS A 139 18.61 -10.26 22.35
N THR A 140 18.12 -9.12 22.85
CA THR A 140 16.69 -8.89 23.08
C THR A 140 15.88 -9.04 21.79
N THR A 141 16.39 -8.51 20.67
CA THR A 141 15.77 -8.71 19.35
C THR A 141 15.69 -10.19 18.98
N ARG A 142 16.80 -10.94 19.10
CA ARG A 142 16.83 -12.39 18.81
C ARG A 142 15.83 -13.16 19.66
N ILE A 143 15.76 -12.87 20.96
CA ILE A 143 14.79 -13.51 21.88
C ILE A 143 13.35 -13.23 21.45
N LEU A 144 12.99 -11.97 21.25
CA LEU A 144 11.61 -11.59 20.91
C LEU A 144 11.19 -12.09 19.53
N GLN A 145 12.06 -12.01 18.54
CA GLN A 145 11.76 -12.56 17.22
C GLN A 145 11.66 -14.08 17.25
N HIS A 146 12.50 -14.77 18.03
CA HIS A 146 12.35 -16.20 18.21
C HIS A 146 10.97 -16.54 18.81
N LEU A 147 10.59 -15.86 19.90
CA LEU A 147 9.33 -16.12 20.62
C LEU A 147 8.08 -15.81 19.79
N TYR A 148 8.08 -14.70 19.04
CA TYR A 148 6.87 -14.22 18.35
C TYR A 148 6.83 -14.53 16.86
N ILE A 149 7.98 -14.81 16.23
CA ILE A 149 8.09 -15.07 14.79
C ILE A 149 8.41 -16.53 14.53
N SER A 150 9.60 -17.00 14.89
CA SER A 150 10.07 -18.32 14.43
C SER A 150 9.45 -19.49 15.21
N SER A 151 9.20 -19.36 16.51
CA SER A 151 8.54 -20.39 17.33
C SER A 151 7.03 -20.23 17.45
N SER A 152 6.46 -19.16 16.87
CA SER A 152 5.01 -18.94 16.88
C SER A 152 4.28 -20.05 16.09
N PRO A 153 3.18 -20.62 16.64
CA PRO A 153 2.45 -21.72 16.02
C PRO A 153 1.63 -21.30 14.79
N TYR A 154 1.49 -19.99 14.55
CA TYR A 154 0.77 -19.47 13.39
C TYR A 154 1.66 -19.41 12.17
N GLN A 155 1.08 -19.56 10.98
CA GLN A 155 1.81 -19.40 9.72
C GLN A 155 2.22 -17.94 9.49
N ILE A 156 3.15 -17.72 8.56
CA ILE A 156 3.52 -16.38 8.07
C ILE A 156 2.25 -15.65 7.58
N GLY A 157 2.19 -14.33 7.82
CA GLY A 157 0.99 -13.51 7.57
C GLY A 157 -0.13 -13.65 8.61
N ASN A 158 -0.08 -14.65 9.51
CA ASN A 158 -1.08 -14.89 10.55
C ASN A 158 -0.53 -14.71 11.98
N LYS A 159 0.69 -14.19 12.13
CA LYS A 159 1.37 -14.06 13.43
C LYS A 159 0.68 -13.08 14.37
N HIS A 160 -0.08 -12.12 13.85
CA HIS A 160 -0.95 -11.22 14.62
C HIS A 160 -2.03 -11.95 15.44
N LYS A 161 -2.30 -13.24 15.19
CA LYS A 161 -3.23 -14.04 16.00
C LYS A 161 -2.57 -14.55 17.28
N TYR A 162 -1.24 -14.45 17.41
CA TYR A 162 -0.52 -15.02 18.54
C TYR A 162 -0.52 -14.10 19.75
N ILE A 163 -1.41 -14.39 20.70
CA ILE A 163 -1.59 -13.55 21.89
C ILE A 163 -0.37 -13.51 22.81
N SER A 164 0.33 -14.61 23.02
CA SER A 164 1.53 -14.65 23.86
C SER A 164 2.19 -16.03 23.80
N PRO A 165 3.53 -16.09 23.85
CA PRO A 165 4.24 -17.32 24.17
C PRO A 165 4.01 -17.77 25.60
N PRO A 166 4.22 -19.06 25.91
CA PRO A 166 4.11 -19.63 27.24
C PRO A 166 5.40 -19.41 28.06
N ASP A 167 6.00 -18.22 27.99
CA ASP A 167 7.18 -17.84 28.77
C ASP A 167 6.79 -16.93 29.96
N PRO A 168 7.64 -16.81 30.99
CA PRO A 168 7.33 -16.05 32.19
C PRO A 168 7.65 -14.55 32.09
N SER A 169 8.10 -14.05 30.92
CA SER A 169 8.59 -12.66 30.83
C SER A 169 7.50 -11.63 31.09
N THR A 170 7.95 -10.49 31.60
CA THR A 170 7.15 -9.28 31.68
C THR A 170 6.66 -8.85 30.30
N TYR A 171 7.46 -9.02 29.25
CA TYR A 171 7.08 -8.68 27.88
C TYR A 171 5.83 -9.46 27.44
N SER A 172 5.84 -10.78 27.62
CA SER A 172 4.72 -11.65 27.26
C SER A 172 3.45 -11.36 28.04
N ARG A 173 3.56 -10.96 29.30
CA ARG A 173 2.43 -10.47 30.11
C ARG A 173 1.85 -9.15 29.58
N VAL A 174 2.71 -8.18 29.25
CA VAL A 174 2.29 -6.89 28.66
C VAL A 174 1.64 -7.11 27.29
N HIS A 175 2.25 -7.97 26.46
CA HIS A 175 1.69 -8.33 25.16
C HIS A 175 0.29 -8.93 25.29
N ARG A 176 0.09 -9.90 26.20
CA ARG A 176 -1.22 -10.52 26.46
C ARG A 176 -2.28 -9.50 26.89
N ARG A 177 -1.89 -8.42 27.56
CA ARG A 177 -2.78 -7.35 28.02
C ARG A 177 -3.21 -6.43 26.88
N TYR A 178 -2.27 -5.93 26.07
CA TYR A 178 -2.55 -4.85 25.11
C TYR A 178 -2.77 -5.33 23.67
N HIS A 179 -2.16 -6.44 23.28
CA HIS A 179 -2.24 -6.93 21.91
C HIS A 179 -3.68 -7.16 21.41
N PRO A 180 -4.64 -7.73 22.19
CA PRO A 180 -6.02 -7.86 21.71
C PRO A 180 -6.69 -6.52 21.34
N THR A 181 -6.37 -5.44 22.06
CA THR A 181 -6.92 -4.11 21.79
C THR A 181 -6.30 -3.50 20.53
N LEU A 182 -4.98 -3.59 20.40
CA LEU A 182 -4.26 -3.13 19.21
C LEU A 182 -4.64 -3.93 17.96
N LEU A 183 -4.80 -5.25 18.10
CA LEU A 183 -5.28 -6.14 17.07
C LEU A 183 -6.70 -5.77 16.63
N SER A 184 -7.62 -5.50 17.57
CA SER A 184 -8.99 -5.12 17.22
C SER A 184 -9.03 -3.81 16.41
N PHE A 185 -8.17 -2.85 16.73
CA PHE A 185 -8.04 -1.61 15.95
C PHE A 185 -7.49 -1.89 14.55
N PHE A 186 -6.40 -2.66 14.46
CA PHE A 186 -5.79 -3.11 13.22
C PHE A 186 -6.82 -3.79 12.28
N GLU A 187 -7.59 -4.76 12.79
CA GLU A 187 -8.56 -5.52 11.98
C GLU A 187 -9.76 -4.67 11.55
N LYS A 188 -10.28 -3.79 12.42
CA LYS A 188 -11.47 -2.98 12.12
C LYS A 188 -11.23 -1.88 11.10
N PHE A 189 -10.02 -1.34 11.07
CA PHE A 189 -9.66 -0.23 10.18
C PHE A 189 -8.76 -0.64 9.01
N GLY A 190 -8.42 -1.92 8.91
CA GLY A 190 -7.77 -2.49 7.73
C GLY A 190 -6.31 -2.03 7.55
N TYR A 191 -5.59 -1.72 8.64
CA TYR A 191 -4.16 -1.44 8.56
C TYR A 191 -3.36 -2.71 8.27
N TYR A 192 -2.13 -2.59 7.75
CA TYR A 192 -1.26 -3.75 7.51
C TYR A 192 -0.38 -4.10 8.73
N ASP A 193 0.07 -3.08 9.47
CA ASP A 193 0.75 -3.28 10.75
C ASP A 193 0.61 -2.01 11.61
N VAL A 194 0.77 -2.18 12.93
CA VAL A 194 0.80 -1.14 13.94
C VAL A 194 2.08 -1.29 14.75
N PHE A 195 2.89 -0.24 14.77
CA PHE A 195 4.17 -0.19 15.47
C PHE A 195 4.13 0.79 16.63
N LEU A 196 4.74 0.40 17.75
CA LEU A 196 5.12 1.31 18.83
C LEU A 196 6.65 1.37 18.86
N VAL A 197 7.20 2.58 18.71
CA VAL A 197 8.65 2.80 18.61
C VAL A 197 9.13 3.64 19.77
N GLU A 198 10.17 3.16 20.46
CA GLU A 198 10.81 3.88 21.56
C GLU A 198 11.64 5.06 21.03
N PRO A 199 11.46 6.28 21.58
CA PRO A 199 11.94 7.49 20.92
C PRO A 199 13.46 7.68 20.97
N LYS A 200 14.17 7.12 21.96
CA LYS A 200 15.61 7.37 22.14
C LYS A 200 16.49 6.39 21.38
N THR A 201 16.09 5.14 21.35
CA THR A 201 16.82 4.00 20.78
C THR A 201 16.30 3.61 19.41
N GLY A 202 15.08 4.03 19.07
CA GLY A 202 14.41 3.68 17.82
C GLY A 202 13.92 2.24 17.78
N TYR A 203 13.97 1.48 18.89
CA TYR A 203 13.49 0.10 18.89
C TYR A 203 11.98 0.03 18.67
N ILE A 204 11.56 -0.81 17.73
CA ILE A 204 10.17 -1.22 17.56
C ILE A 204 9.82 -2.16 18.72
N VAL A 205 9.30 -1.61 19.81
CA VAL A 205 8.97 -2.39 21.03
C VAL A 205 7.70 -3.22 20.86
N TYR A 206 6.88 -2.91 19.85
CA TYR A 206 5.68 -3.66 19.47
C TYR A 206 5.43 -3.53 17.96
N SER A 207 5.02 -4.62 17.32
CA SER A 207 4.41 -4.71 15.98
C SER A 207 3.19 -5.62 16.11
N THR A 208 2.12 -5.43 15.35
CA THR A 208 0.99 -6.37 15.29
C THR A 208 1.32 -7.57 14.40
N SER A 209 1.88 -7.35 13.21
CA SER A 209 2.10 -8.38 12.19
C SER A 209 3.32 -9.27 12.44
N LYS A 210 4.28 -8.81 13.26
CA LYS A 210 5.50 -9.56 13.67
C LYS A 210 6.34 -10.02 12.49
N GLU A 211 6.84 -9.06 11.72
CA GLU A 211 7.83 -9.29 10.66
C GLU A 211 9.28 -9.11 11.18
N VAL A 212 10.27 -9.25 10.30
CA VAL A 212 11.70 -9.27 10.68
C VAL A 212 12.24 -7.92 11.19
N ASP A 213 11.46 -6.84 11.04
CA ASP A 213 11.71 -5.52 11.60
C ASP A 213 11.32 -5.40 13.08
N PHE A 214 10.40 -6.23 13.55
CA PHE A 214 9.98 -6.26 14.95
C PHE A 214 11.19 -6.41 15.89
N ALA A 215 11.22 -5.61 16.96
CA ALA A 215 12.30 -5.54 17.94
C ALA A 215 13.67 -5.08 17.37
N THR A 216 13.73 -4.58 16.13
CA THR A 216 14.94 -3.90 15.59
C THR A 216 14.88 -2.39 15.82
N SER A 217 16.01 -1.71 15.69
CA SER A 217 16.09 -0.24 15.80
C SER A 217 15.96 0.43 14.44
N LEU A 218 15.10 1.45 14.36
CA LEU A 218 14.96 2.34 13.22
C LEU A 218 16.09 3.39 13.13
N LEU A 219 16.92 3.54 14.16
CA LEU A 219 18.05 4.48 14.16
C LEU A 219 19.37 3.81 13.76
N ASN A 220 19.60 2.57 14.19
CA ASN A 220 20.89 1.89 14.01
C ASN A 220 20.77 0.39 13.68
N GLY A 221 19.57 -0.11 13.39
CA GLY A 221 19.32 -1.48 12.97
C GLY A 221 19.34 -1.67 11.45
N PRO A 222 19.10 -2.91 10.98
CA PRO A 222 19.15 -3.26 9.55
C PRO A 222 18.19 -2.47 8.64
N TYR A 223 17.13 -1.91 9.22
CA TYR A 223 16.07 -1.20 8.49
C TYR A 223 16.10 0.33 8.70
N SER A 224 17.18 0.87 9.27
CA SER A 224 17.34 2.32 9.49
C SER A 224 17.35 3.16 8.20
N GLY A 225 17.66 2.56 7.05
CA GLY A 225 17.62 3.22 5.74
C GLY A 225 16.27 3.15 5.02
N THR A 226 15.20 2.67 5.67
CA THR A 226 13.90 2.44 5.03
C THR A 226 12.91 3.58 5.29
N ASN A 227 11.79 3.58 4.59
CA ASN A 227 10.77 4.61 4.71
C ASN A 227 10.02 4.62 6.06
N ILE A 228 9.94 3.49 6.80
CA ILE A 228 9.45 3.50 8.20
C ILE A 228 10.40 4.27 9.14
N ALA A 229 11.72 4.15 8.93
CA ALA A 229 12.70 4.93 9.69
C ALA A 229 12.57 6.42 9.37
N LYS A 230 12.34 6.76 8.10
CA LYS A 230 12.04 8.14 7.71
C LYS A 230 10.76 8.67 8.37
N ALA A 231 9.71 7.85 8.46
CA ALA A 231 8.46 8.22 9.14
C ALA A 231 8.68 8.46 10.65
N PHE A 232 9.47 7.59 11.28
CA PHE A 232 9.88 7.72 12.68
C PHE A 232 10.66 9.02 12.94
N GLU A 233 11.76 9.25 12.22
CA GLU A 233 12.64 10.41 12.43
C GLU A 233 11.93 11.73 12.17
N THR A 234 11.16 11.82 11.07
CA THR A 234 10.43 13.05 10.70
C THR A 234 9.38 13.41 11.76
N THR A 235 8.67 12.41 12.27
CA THR A 235 7.65 12.59 13.31
C THR A 235 8.28 12.96 14.64
N LEU A 236 9.33 12.25 15.06
CA LEU A 236 10.01 12.48 16.32
C LEU A 236 10.59 13.90 16.44
N ALA A 237 11.06 14.46 15.32
CA ALA A 237 11.61 15.81 15.25
C ALA A 237 10.57 16.93 15.50
N SER A 238 9.28 16.68 15.26
CA SER A 238 8.23 17.68 15.45
C SER A 238 7.78 17.80 16.91
N ASN A 239 7.65 19.02 17.41
CA ASN A 239 7.11 19.33 18.74
C ASN A 239 5.61 19.67 18.72
N ASP A 240 5.00 19.71 17.54
CA ASP A 240 3.55 19.82 17.43
C ASP A 240 2.91 18.48 17.82
N ARG A 241 1.90 18.55 18.71
CA ARG A 241 1.22 17.38 19.29
C ARG A 241 0.29 16.72 18.27
N ASP A 242 -0.23 17.49 17.32
CA ASP A 242 -1.11 16.99 16.27
C ASP A 242 -0.34 16.74 14.96
N PHE A 243 1.00 16.86 15.00
CA PHE A 243 1.84 16.60 13.85
C PHE A 243 1.74 15.14 13.42
N LEU A 244 1.58 14.97 12.11
CA LEU A 244 1.48 13.68 11.46
C LEU A 244 2.32 13.68 10.19
N THR A 245 3.05 12.60 9.97
CA THR A 245 3.83 12.39 8.75
C THR A 245 3.22 11.27 7.96
N PHE A 246 2.91 11.52 6.68
CA PHE A 246 2.76 10.47 5.67
C PHE A 246 4.09 10.28 4.96
N VAL A 247 4.53 9.05 4.84
CA VAL A 247 5.67 8.66 3.99
C VAL A 247 5.15 7.72 2.92
N ASP A 248 5.42 8.06 1.68
CA ASP A 248 4.89 7.40 0.49
C ASP A 248 5.40 5.96 0.35
N PHE A 249 4.85 5.26 -0.65
CA PHE A 249 5.26 3.91 -1.00
C PHE A 249 6.76 3.86 -1.31
N ALA A 250 7.40 2.86 -0.73
CA ALA A 250 8.73 2.43 -1.13
C ALA A 250 8.85 0.93 -0.88
N HIS A 251 9.76 0.30 -1.63
CA HIS A 251 10.11 -1.10 -1.44
C HIS A 251 10.53 -1.37 0.02
N TYR A 252 9.81 -2.28 0.68
CA TYR A 252 9.99 -2.53 2.11
C TYR A 252 10.39 -3.98 2.37
N VAL A 253 11.69 -4.18 2.59
CA VAL A 253 12.33 -5.50 2.76
C VAL A 253 11.63 -6.40 3.80
N PRO A 254 11.21 -5.91 4.99
CA PRO A 254 10.51 -6.75 5.96
C PRO A 254 9.26 -7.43 5.41
N SER A 255 8.49 -6.70 4.59
CA SER A 255 7.33 -7.21 3.84
C SER A 255 7.73 -7.78 2.46
N TYR A 256 8.86 -8.49 2.40
CA TYR A 256 9.37 -9.18 1.20
C TYR A 256 9.69 -8.27 0.01
N ASN A 257 10.02 -7.01 0.30
CA ASN A 257 10.29 -5.97 -0.69
C ASN A 257 9.04 -5.51 -1.47
N VAL A 258 7.83 -5.88 -1.03
CA VAL A 258 6.60 -5.30 -1.53
C VAL A 258 6.53 -3.83 -1.10
N PRO A 259 5.97 -2.92 -1.92
CA PRO A 259 5.78 -1.52 -1.53
C PRO A 259 4.97 -1.37 -0.25
N ALA A 260 5.44 -0.51 0.65
CA ALA A 260 4.73 -0.13 1.86
C ALA A 260 4.77 1.39 2.02
N ALA A 261 3.69 1.97 2.52
CA ALA A 261 3.60 3.38 2.91
C ALA A 261 3.28 3.47 4.40
N PHE A 262 3.65 4.57 5.05
CA PHE A 262 3.54 4.71 6.50
C PHE A 262 2.90 6.03 6.90
N VAL A 263 2.18 6.00 8.01
CA VAL A 263 1.70 7.19 8.70
C VAL A 263 2.13 7.15 10.15
N ALA A 264 2.66 8.25 10.68
CA ALA A 264 3.23 8.31 12.01
C ALA A 264 2.79 9.54 12.80
N ALA A 265 2.59 9.36 14.11
CA ALA A 265 2.31 10.42 15.08
C ALA A 265 3.07 10.19 16.40
N ASN A 266 3.41 11.27 17.10
CA ASN A 266 4.06 11.19 18.41
C ASN A 266 3.06 10.77 19.50
N ILE A 267 3.52 9.92 20.42
CA ILE A 267 2.80 9.54 21.64
C ILE A 267 3.33 10.40 22.78
N TYR A 268 2.43 11.15 23.43
CA TYR A 268 2.76 12.00 24.57
C TYR A 268 2.12 11.47 25.87
N ASP A 269 2.88 11.45 26.96
CA ASP A 269 2.35 11.35 28.33
C ASP A 269 2.62 12.67 29.04
N GLY A 270 1.56 13.46 29.27
CA GLY A 270 1.71 14.86 29.66
C GLY A 270 2.45 15.65 28.58
N ASP A 271 3.59 16.24 28.91
CA ASP A 271 4.48 16.98 27.99
C ASP A 271 5.63 16.12 27.44
N GLN A 272 5.77 14.88 27.90
CA GLN A 272 6.87 14.02 27.50
C GLN A 272 6.51 13.19 26.27
N LYS A 273 7.36 13.23 25.23
CA LYS A 273 7.30 12.25 24.14
C LYS A 273 7.76 10.89 24.67
N VAL A 274 6.83 9.93 24.75
CA VAL A 274 7.10 8.58 25.27
C VAL A 274 7.25 7.53 24.16
N GLY A 275 6.86 7.87 22.93
CA GLY A 275 6.94 6.97 21.77
C GLY A 275 6.52 7.62 20.47
N VAL A 276 6.63 6.84 19.39
CA VAL A 276 6.02 7.15 18.10
C VAL A 276 5.12 5.99 17.72
N LEU A 277 3.87 6.31 17.39
CA LEU A 277 2.91 5.37 16.81
C LEU A 277 3.07 5.42 15.30
N ILE A 278 3.28 4.27 14.66
CA ILE A 278 3.38 4.18 13.20
C ILE A 278 2.39 3.13 12.71
N PHE A 279 1.61 3.44 11.67
CA PHE A 279 0.82 2.46 10.95
C PHE A 279 1.39 2.26 9.55
N GLN A 280 1.44 1.00 9.12
CA GLN A 280 1.63 0.65 7.71
C GLN A 280 0.28 0.67 7.01
N ILE A 281 0.21 1.43 5.93
CA ILE A 281 -1.00 1.62 5.12
C ILE A 281 -1.24 0.37 4.29
N SER A 282 -2.49 -0.10 4.25
CA SER A 282 -2.88 -1.23 3.43
C SER A 282 -3.12 -0.81 1.99
N ILE A 283 -2.35 -1.39 1.07
CA ILE A 283 -2.56 -1.28 -0.38
C ILE A 283 -3.99 -1.69 -0.76
N LYS A 284 -4.54 -2.69 -0.08
CA LYS A 284 -5.87 -3.23 -0.38
C LYS A 284 -6.95 -2.16 -0.28
N GLU A 285 -6.95 -1.32 0.74
CA GLU A 285 -8.00 -0.31 0.94
C GLU A 285 -7.96 0.77 -0.15
N ILE A 286 -6.75 1.18 -0.57
CA ILE A 286 -6.58 2.09 -1.72
C ILE A 286 -7.09 1.43 -3.01
N ASN A 287 -6.72 0.18 -3.24
CA ASN A 287 -7.20 -0.58 -4.39
C ASN A 287 -8.71 -0.78 -4.39
N ASP A 288 -9.33 -1.07 -3.26
CA ASP A 288 -10.78 -1.23 -3.17
C ASP A 288 -11.51 0.07 -3.50
N ILE A 289 -10.97 1.22 -3.07
CA ILE A 289 -11.50 2.53 -3.49
C ILE A 289 -11.30 2.72 -5.00
N MET A 290 -10.09 2.54 -5.53
CA MET A 290 -9.78 2.81 -6.95
C MET A 290 -10.49 1.88 -7.92
N THR A 291 -10.68 0.62 -7.54
CA THR A 291 -11.38 -0.40 -8.33
C THR A 291 -12.89 -0.40 -8.08
N SER A 292 -13.37 0.41 -7.13
CA SER A 292 -14.77 0.39 -6.65
C SER A 292 -15.19 -1.00 -6.20
N ASN A 293 -14.35 -1.68 -5.42
CA ASN A 293 -14.51 -3.09 -5.06
C ASN A 293 -14.74 -3.96 -6.30
N LYS A 294 -13.93 -3.74 -7.34
CA LYS A 294 -14.00 -4.42 -8.63
C LYS A 294 -15.35 -4.32 -9.36
N SER A 295 -16.13 -3.26 -9.08
CA SER A 295 -17.50 -3.07 -9.59
C SER A 295 -17.59 -1.99 -10.67
N TRP A 296 -16.57 -1.87 -11.53
CA TRP A 296 -16.46 -0.83 -12.58
C TRP A 296 -17.73 -0.69 -13.43
N GLU A 297 -18.28 -1.80 -13.96
CA GLU A 297 -19.48 -1.74 -14.80
C GLU A 297 -20.70 -1.17 -14.04
N ASN A 298 -20.88 -1.57 -12.77
CA ASN A 298 -22.01 -1.17 -11.93
C ASN A 298 -21.96 0.32 -11.55
N ILE A 299 -20.77 0.93 -11.54
CA ILE A 299 -20.60 2.36 -11.25
C ILE A 299 -20.50 3.21 -12.52
N GLY A 300 -20.82 2.64 -13.68
CA GLY A 300 -20.86 3.38 -14.94
C GLY A 300 -19.49 3.60 -15.59
N MET A 301 -18.48 2.76 -15.32
CA MET A 301 -17.19 2.80 -16.04
C MET A 301 -17.23 1.97 -17.33
N GLY A 302 -18.38 1.35 -17.65
CA GLY A 302 -18.53 0.49 -18.82
C GLY A 302 -17.57 -0.70 -18.82
N LYS A 303 -17.38 -1.31 -19.99
CA LYS A 303 -16.58 -2.54 -20.14
C LYS A 303 -15.07 -2.33 -20.04
N THR A 304 -14.59 -1.10 -20.26
CA THR A 304 -13.15 -0.83 -20.44
C THR A 304 -12.66 0.37 -19.65
N GLY A 305 -13.54 1.16 -19.03
CA GLY A 305 -13.12 2.30 -18.23
C GLY A 305 -12.34 1.84 -17.00
N GLU A 306 -11.24 2.51 -16.72
CA GLU A 306 -10.41 2.27 -15.55
C GLU A 306 -10.01 3.58 -14.88
N SER A 307 -9.62 3.48 -13.62
CA SER A 307 -9.05 4.58 -12.85
C SER A 307 -7.95 4.02 -11.99
N TYR A 308 -6.81 4.70 -11.97
CA TYR A 308 -5.65 4.32 -11.19
C TYR A 308 -4.98 5.58 -10.64
N ILE A 309 -4.18 5.41 -9.59
CA ILE A 309 -3.32 6.46 -9.02
C ILE A 309 -1.92 6.23 -9.56
N VAL A 310 -1.24 7.32 -9.90
CA VAL A 310 0.21 7.34 -10.13
C VAL A 310 0.86 8.39 -9.26
N ASP A 311 2.13 8.20 -8.98
CA ASP A 311 2.97 9.20 -8.35
C ASP A 311 3.46 10.27 -9.38
N HIS A 312 4.34 11.15 -8.92
CA HIS A 312 4.96 12.18 -9.76
C HIS A 312 5.96 11.62 -10.80
N THR A 313 6.45 10.39 -10.62
CA THR A 313 7.31 9.67 -11.56
C THR A 313 6.53 8.81 -12.57
N PHE A 314 5.19 8.79 -12.46
CA PHE A 314 4.24 8.00 -13.27
C PHE A 314 4.22 6.50 -12.92
N GLU A 315 4.74 6.12 -11.77
CA GLU A 315 4.63 4.77 -11.22
C GLU A 315 3.26 4.55 -10.60
N MET A 316 2.67 3.36 -10.80
CA MET A 316 1.33 3.05 -10.30
C MET A 316 1.30 2.92 -8.77
N HIS A 317 0.30 3.52 -8.13
CA HIS A 317 -0.04 3.39 -6.70
C HIS A 317 -1.36 2.65 -6.46
N SER A 318 -1.93 2.07 -7.52
CA SER A 318 -3.09 1.17 -7.44
C SER A 318 -3.04 0.14 -8.55
N ASP A 319 -3.70 -1.00 -8.38
CA ASP A 319 -3.74 -2.07 -9.37
C ASP A 319 -4.58 -1.70 -10.61
N SER A 320 -4.11 -2.13 -11.79
CA SER A 320 -4.84 -1.95 -13.06
C SER A 320 -6.11 -2.84 -13.12
N ARG A 321 -7.17 -2.34 -13.76
CA ARG A 321 -8.39 -3.13 -14.02
C ARG A 321 -8.08 -4.36 -14.88
N MET A 322 -7.27 -4.20 -15.92
CA MET A 322 -6.94 -5.31 -16.83
C MET A 322 -6.14 -6.40 -16.12
N PHE A 323 -5.22 -6.00 -15.24
CA PHE A 323 -4.51 -6.95 -14.37
C PHE A 323 -5.48 -7.81 -13.54
N ILE A 324 -6.60 -7.23 -13.10
CA ILE A 324 -7.60 -7.90 -12.27
C ILE A 324 -8.59 -8.74 -13.09
N GLU A 325 -9.15 -8.21 -14.18
CA GLU A 325 -10.21 -8.85 -14.96
C GLU A 325 -9.69 -9.80 -16.06
N ASP A 326 -8.55 -9.48 -16.69
CA ASP A 326 -7.93 -10.30 -17.74
C ASP A 326 -6.40 -10.31 -17.61
N PRO A 327 -5.86 -11.03 -16.60
CA PRO A 327 -4.41 -11.10 -16.38
C PRO A 327 -3.64 -11.63 -17.59
N ALA A 328 -4.25 -12.51 -18.40
CA ALA A 328 -3.60 -13.11 -19.56
C ALA A 328 -3.32 -12.06 -20.64
N GLU A 329 -4.33 -11.25 -20.98
CA GLU A 329 -4.18 -10.14 -21.91
C GLU A 329 -3.25 -9.06 -21.36
N PHE A 330 -3.36 -8.76 -20.07
CA PHE A 330 -2.48 -7.82 -19.38
C PHE A 330 -0.99 -8.16 -19.57
N PHE A 331 -0.60 -9.39 -19.21
CA PHE A 331 0.79 -9.83 -19.35
C PHE A 331 1.22 -9.97 -20.82
N ARG A 332 0.29 -10.25 -21.74
CA ARG A 332 0.58 -10.24 -23.18
C ARG A 332 0.96 -8.84 -23.65
N LYS A 333 0.23 -7.80 -23.20
CA LYS A 333 0.52 -6.39 -23.53
C LYS A 333 1.84 -5.93 -22.95
N LEU A 334 2.16 -6.23 -21.68
CA LEU A 334 3.45 -5.88 -21.09
C LEU A 334 4.63 -6.47 -21.88
N LYS A 335 4.52 -7.73 -22.31
CA LYS A 335 5.55 -8.34 -23.17
C LYS A 335 5.71 -7.63 -24.51
N LEU A 336 4.60 -7.21 -25.12
CA LEU A 336 4.64 -6.46 -26.39
C LEU A 336 5.18 -5.04 -26.24
N ALA A 337 4.94 -4.41 -25.09
CA ALA A 337 5.48 -3.10 -24.73
C ALA A 337 6.99 -3.15 -24.40
N GLY A 338 7.58 -4.35 -24.31
CA GLY A 338 9.00 -4.51 -24.00
C GLY A 338 9.31 -4.44 -22.50
N THR A 339 8.31 -4.54 -21.63
CA THR A 339 8.51 -4.59 -20.17
C THR A 339 9.47 -5.74 -19.81
N PRO A 340 10.50 -5.49 -18.99
CA PRO A 340 11.46 -6.53 -18.59
C PRO A 340 10.77 -7.75 -17.98
N GLN A 341 11.27 -8.95 -18.31
CA GLN A 341 10.70 -10.21 -17.79
C GLN A 341 10.79 -10.27 -16.26
N GLU A 342 11.84 -9.69 -15.66
CA GLU A 342 11.97 -9.55 -14.21
C GLU A 342 10.79 -8.80 -13.59
N THR A 343 10.39 -7.66 -14.17
CA THR A 343 9.23 -6.88 -13.71
C THR A 343 7.93 -7.68 -13.83
N ILE A 344 7.74 -8.40 -14.93
CA ILE A 344 6.57 -9.29 -15.13
C ILE A 344 6.52 -10.39 -14.06
N ASP A 345 7.66 -10.97 -13.73
CA ASP A 345 7.75 -12.03 -12.72
C ASP A 345 7.48 -11.48 -11.31
N LYS A 346 7.95 -10.27 -11.00
CA LYS A 346 7.60 -9.55 -9.75
C LYS A 346 6.10 -9.31 -9.63
N ILE A 347 5.45 -8.80 -10.68
CA ILE A 347 4.00 -8.56 -10.70
C ILE A 347 3.23 -9.86 -10.42
N LYS A 348 3.64 -10.98 -11.04
CA LYS A 348 3.00 -12.29 -10.80
C LYS A 348 3.23 -12.81 -9.40
N LYS A 349 4.45 -12.66 -8.87
CA LYS A 349 4.83 -13.16 -7.55
C LYS A 349 4.09 -12.43 -6.43
N HIS A 350 4.05 -11.09 -6.50
CA HIS A 350 3.41 -10.25 -5.48
C HIS A 350 1.94 -9.97 -5.74
N ASN A 351 1.45 -10.30 -6.93
CA ASN A 351 0.07 -10.10 -7.34
C ASN A 351 -0.38 -8.63 -7.19
N THR A 352 0.45 -7.69 -7.65
CA THR A 352 0.18 -6.25 -7.68
C THR A 352 0.95 -5.56 -8.81
N THR A 353 0.47 -4.42 -9.28
CA THR A 353 1.17 -3.57 -10.25
C THR A 353 1.82 -2.33 -9.63
N ILE A 354 1.66 -2.13 -8.32
CA ILE A 354 2.12 -0.94 -7.59
C ILE A 354 3.64 -0.88 -7.57
N GLU A 355 4.22 0.30 -7.85
CA GLU A 355 5.68 0.55 -7.99
C GLU A 355 6.39 -0.36 -9.03
N LEU A 356 5.64 -1.03 -9.90
CA LEU A 356 6.17 -1.99 -10.87
C LEU A 356 5.88 -1.61 -12.32
N ILE A 357 5.02 -0.62 -12.55
CA ILE A 357 4.62 -0.20 -13.89
C ILE A 357 4.67 1.33 -13.96
N ASN A 358 5.41 1.83 -14.94
CA ASN A 358 5.36 3.22 -15.33
C ASN A 358 4.31 3.41 -16.43
N THR A 359 3.32 4.26 -16.21
CA THR A 359 2.20 4.42 -17.17
C THR A 359 2.60 5.11 -18.47
N LYS A 360 3.83 5.63 -18.59
CA LYS A 360 4.36 6.12 -19.88
C LYS A 360 4.78 5.00 -20.82
N GLU A 361 4.94 3.78 -20.30
CA GLU A 361 5.33 2.60 -21.07
C GLU A 361 4.12 1.80 -21.59
N LEU A 362 2.91 2.14 -21.12
CA LEU A 362 1.62 1.61 -21.57
C LEU A 362 1.10 2.43 -22.75
#